data_AF-K1X5V0-F1
#
_entry.id   AF-K1X5V0-F1
#
_cell.length_a   1.000
_cell.length_b   1.000
_cell.length_c   1.000
_cell.angle_alpha   90.00
_cell.angle_beta   90.00
_cell.angle_gamma   90.00
#
_symmetry.space_group_name_H-M   'P 1'
#
loop_
_entity.id
_entity.type
_entity.pdbx_description
1 polymer ?
#
loop_
_entity_poly.entity_id
_entity_poly.type
_entity_poly.pdbx_seq_one_letter_code
_entity_poly.pdbx_strand_id
1 'polypeptide(L)'
;MHKKFNLPEKISKFAQKFWRFTKHQKIFVLYLWALSFFLLVLPLIKISPVSATSHSVRLFSKGLFTSLLIILVSMTVLLSWNMSFKFKNFIIGYFGFKENDSLFNFGFLWIIATAFLVMGDAIRVVGNTTDTIKLSWSYYFIQLFLLLGLVLTLMSVLKHAKENSNKTKIVNVVDEDAMKDIQHKKSFKGLFDEEEEEEQPKQHHTIHEHHFE
;
A
#
# COMPACT_ATOMS: atom_id res chain seq x y z
N MET A 1 2.65 31.67 -23.79
CA MET A 1 1.47 31.58 -22.89
C MET A 1 1.92 30.97 -21.56
N HIS A 2 2.34 31.79 -20.59
CA HIS A 2 2.85 31.29 -19.31
C HIS A 2 1.68 30.86 -18.40
N LYS A 3 1.54 29.55 -18.16
CA LYS A 3 0.67 29.02 -17.10
C LYS A 3 1.15 29.61 -15.77
N LYS A 4 0.40 30.58 -15.22
CA LYS A 4 0.59 31.03 -13.84
C LYS A 4 0.51 29.80 -12.94
N PHE A 5 1.60 29.51 -12.24
CA PHE A 5 1.69 28.41 -11.30
C PHE A 5 0.86 28.77 -10.08
N ASN A 6 -0.44 28.47 -10.11
CA ASN A 6 -1.34 28.68 -8.97
C ASN A 6 -1.03 27.65 -7.88
N LEU A 7 0.06 27.88 -7.13
CA LEU A 7 0.43 27.14 -5.93
C LEU A 7 -0.75 26.97 -4.95
N PRO A 8 -1.52 28.02 -4.59
CA PRO A 8 -2.60 27.88 -3.60
C PRO A 8 -3.73 26.96 -4.09
N GLU A 9 -4.01 26.95 -5.40
CA GLU A 9 -5.05 26.11 -5.99
C GLU A 9 -4.63 24.64 -6.09
N LYS A 10 -3.33 24.36 -6.28
CA LYS A 10 -2.80 22.99 -6.20
C LYS A 10 -2.81 22.48 -4.76
N ILE A 11 -2.45 23.32 -3.79
CA ILE A 11 -2.46 22.99 -2.36
C ILE A 11 -3.89 22.70 -1.89
N SER A 12 -4.87 23.51 -2.30
CA SER A 12 -6.28 23.29 -1.92
C SER A 12 -6.83 21.98 -2.50
N LYS A 13 -6.54 21.67 -3.77
CA LYS A 13 -6.88 20.38 -4.39
C LYS A 13 -6.20 19.21 -3.68
N PHE A 14 -4.97 19.39 -3.22
CA PHE A 14 -4.24 18.38 -2.46
C PHE A 14 -4.84 18.14 -1.07
N ALA A 15 -5.21 19.22 -0.37
CA ALA A 15 -5.88 19.18 0.93
C ALA A 15 -7.26 18.51 0.84
N GLN A 16 -8.05 18.85 -0.18
CA GLN A 16 -9.34 18.20 -0.46
C GLN A 16 -9.17 16.70 -0.72
N LYS A 17 -8.11 16.31 -1.45
CA LYS A 17 -7.81 14.89 -1.71
C LYS A 17 -7.39 14.17 -0.43
N PHE A 18 -6.57 14.80 0.40
CA PHE A 18 -6.17 14.28 1.71
C PHE A 18 -7.36 14.06 2.65
N TRP A 19 -8.36 14.94 2.60
CA TRP A 19 -9.56 14.82 3.43
C TRP A 19 -10.39 13.57 3.13
N ARG A 20 -10.33 13.06 1.89
CA ARG A 20 -11.07 11.87 1.44
C ARG A 20 -10.40 10.54 1.81
N PHE A 21 -9.19 10.55 2.36
CA PHE A 21 -8.49 9.34 2.76
C PHE A 21 -9.10 8.69 4.01
N THR A 22 -8.91 7.37 4.12
CA THR A 22 -9.26 6.63 5.34
C THR A 22 -8.41 7.11 6.52
N LYS A 23 -8.89 6.91 7.76
CA LYS A 23 -8.14 7.30 8.97
C LYS A 23 -6.73 6.72 8.98
N HIS A 24 -6.58 5.44 8.61
CA HIS A 24 -5.29 4.76 8.54
C HIS A 24 -4.36 5.36 7.48
N GLN A 25 -4.87 5.68 6.28
CA GLN A 25 -4.08 6.32 5.22
C GLN A 25 -3.62 7.72 5.63
N LYS A 26 -4.48 8.51 6.29
CA LYS A 26 -4.11 9.85 6.79
C LYS A 26 -2.96 9.79 7.80
N ILE A 27 -3.07 8.90 8.77
CA ILE A 27 -2.04 8.70 9.81
C ILE A 27 -0.73 8.29 9.15
N PHE A 28 -0.78 7.35 8.20
CA PHE A 28 0.42 6.87 7.52
C PHE A 28 1.08 7.94 6.66
N VAL A 29 0.30 8.69 5.88
CA VAL A 29 0.83 9.81 5.08
C VAL A 29 1.44 10.89 5.98
N LEU A 30 0.80 11.22 7.11
CA LEU A 30 1.34 12.18 8.06
C LEU A 30 2.67 11.70 8.66
N TYR A 31 2.74 10.41 9.00
CA TYR A 31 3.97 9.75 9.43
C TYR A 31 5.07 9.87 8.36
N LEU A 32 4.76 9.64 7.08
CA LEU A 32 5.75 9.78 5.99
C LEU A 32 6.24 11.22 5.83
N TRP A 33 5.35 12.20 5.96
CA TRP A 33 5.75 13.62 5.94
C TRP A 33 6.68 13.96 7.10
N ALA A 34 6.38 13.50 8.31
CA ALA A 34 7.23 13.68 9.48
C ALA A 34 8.59 12.98 9.28
N LEU A 35 8.58 11.75 8.77
CA LEU A 35 9.79 10.99 8.46
C LEU A 35 10.67 11.71 7.44
N SER A 36 10.08 12.18 6.33
CA SER A 36 10.78 12.99 5.33
C SER A 36 11.39 14.24 5.95
N PHE A 37 10.65 14.96 6.79
CA PHE A 37 11.16 16.15 7.46
C PHE A 37 12.37 15.82 8.33
N PHE A 38 12.28 14.81 9.18
CA PHE A 38 13.39 14.41 10.06
C PHE A 38 14.62 13.95 9.26
N LEU A 39 14.44 13.14 8.22
CA LEU A 39 15.52 12.65 7.37
C LEU A 39 16.31 13.76 6.66
N LEU A 40 15.62 14.82 6.21
CA LEU A 40 16.26 15.89 5.42
C LEU A 40 16.88 16.99 6.30
N VAL A 41 16.27 17.27 7.45
CA VAL A 41 16.65 18.41 8.28
C VAL A 41 17.65 18.03 9.38
N LEU A 42 17.46 16.89 10.03
CA LEU A 42 18.27 16.54 11.20
C LEU A 42 19.67 16.06 10.79
N PRO A 43 20.71 16.41 11.56
CA PRO A 43 22.04 15.85 11.35
C PRO A 43 22.04 14.35 11.65
N LEU A 44 22.86 13.59 10.92
CA LEU A 44 22.99 12.14 11.13
C LEU A 44 24.32 11.81 11.81
N ILE A 45 25.39 12.51 11.43
CA ILE A 45 26.73 12.28 11.95
C ILE A 45 27.18 13.52 12.72
N LYS A 46 27.84 13.29 13.85
CA LYS A 46 28.55 14.32 14.60
C LYS A 46 30.05 14.01 14.52
N ILE A 47 30.83 15.00 14.11
CA ILE A 47 32.28 14.95 14.06
C ILE A 47 32.79 15.78 15.24
N SER A 48 33.48 15.12 16.16
CA SER A 48 34.16 15.74 17.29
C SER A 48 35.37 16.52 16.77
N PRO A 49 35.62 17.74 17.27
CA PRO A 49 36.74 18.54 16.83
C PRO A 49 38.06 17.90 17.24
N VAL A 50 39.03 17.90 16.32
CA VAL A 50 40.44 17.65 16.64
C VAL A 50 41.15 18.96 17.01
N SER A 51 40.62 20.13 16.59
CA SER A 51 41.31 21.41 16.80
C SER A 51 40.48 22.68 17.03
N ALA A 52 39.13 22.68 17.00
CA ALA A 52 38.28 23.71 17.66
C ALA A 52 36.78 23.60 17.31
N THR A 53 36.39 23.17 16.10
CA THR A 53 34.99 23.24 15.64
C THR A 53 34.37 21.86 15.40
N SER A 54 33.27 21.57 16.11
CA SER A 54 32.47 20.36 15.85
C SER A 54 31.63 20.56 14.59
N HIS A 55 31.66 19.58 13.70
CA HIS A 55 30.89 19.58 12.46
C HIS A 55 29.79 18.52 12.51
N SER A 56 28.63 18.82 11.94
CA SER A 56 27.54 17.86 11.80
C SER A 56 27.28 17.60 10.33
N VAL A 57 27.13 16.33 9.96
CA VAL A 57 26.84 15.92 8.58
C VAL A 57 25.38 15.50 8.48
N ARG A 58 24.68 16.05 7.49
CA ARG A 58 23.29 15.71 7.14
C ARG A 58 23.26 14.66 6.04
N LEU A 59 22.06 14.12 5.77
CA LEU A 59 21.84 13.15 4.69
C LEU A 59 22.23 13.72 3.30
N PHE A 60 22.07 15.03 3.08
CA PHE A 60 22.47 15.74 1.85
C PHE A 60 23.99 15.93 1.67
N SER A 61 24.81 15.03 2.22
CA SER A 61 26.26 15.08 2.05
C SER A 61 26.70 14.22 0.87
N LYS A 62 27.79 14.64 0.20
CA LYS A 62 28.38 13.89 -0.92
C LYS A 62 28.73 12.45 -0.53
N GLY A 63 29.22 12.24 0.70
CA GLY A 63 29.59 10.92 1.21
C GLY A 63 28.41 9.97 1.45
N LEU A 64 27.17 10.47 1.51
CA LEU A 64 25.95 9.68 1.73
C LEU A 64 25.03 9.65 0.49
N PHE A 65 25.53 10.08 -0.66
CA PHE A 65 24.70 10.33 -1.85
C PHE A 65 23.96 9.08 -2.36
N THR A 66 24.61 7.91 -2.37
CA THR A 66 23.97 6.66 -2.81
C THR A 66 22.80 6.28 -1.91
N SER A 67 23.01 6.32 -0.59
CA SER A 67 21.94 6.04 0.38
C SER A 67 20.83 7.10 0.33
N LEU A 68 21.19 8.37 0.14
CA LEU A 68 20.23 9.47 -0.08
C LEU A 68 19.34 9.17 -1.29
N LEU A 69 19.91 8.74 -2.43
CA LEU A 69 19.12 8.40 -3.62
C LEU A 69 18.15 7.25 -3.35
N ILE A 70 18.62 6.17 -2.73
CA ILE A 70 17.76 5.01 -2.40
C ILE A 70 16.61 5.44 -1.49
N ILE A 71 16.90 6.22 -0.44
CA ILE A 71 15.90 6.71 0.52
C ILE A 71 14.90 7.66 -0.16
N LEU A 72 15.37 8.61 -0.97
CA LEU A 72 14.52 9.58 -1.66
C LEU A 72 13.60 8.94 -2.70
N VAL A 73 14.15 8.02 -3.51
CA VAL A 73 13.36 7.28 -4.51
C VAL A 73 12.30 6.44 -3.80
N SER A 74 12.72 5.69 -2.76
CA SER A 74 11.79 4.87 -1.97
C SER A 74 10.70 5.72 -1.33
N MET A 75 11.04 6.83 -0.68
CA MET A 75 10.07 7.76 -0.09
C MET A 75 9.11 8.36 -1.11
N THR A 76 9.61 8.72 -2.29
CA THR A 76 8.79 9.30 -3.37
C THR A 76 7.78 8.29 -3.89
N VAL A 77 8.21 7.03 -4.08
CA VAL A 77 7.32 5.92 -4.46
C VAL A 77 6.28 5.66 -3.37
N LEU A 78 6.70 5.63 -2.11
CA LEU A 78 5.83 5.40 -0.95
C LEU A 78 4.75 6.48 -0.80
N LEU A 79 5.15 7.75 -0.91
CA LEU A 79 4.23 8.89 -0.92
C LEU A 79 3.28 8.82 -2.12
N SER A 80 3.80 8.54 -3.32
CA SER A 80 2.99 8.46 -4.54
C SER A 80 1.95 7.34 -4.48
N TRP A 81 2.34 6.18 -3.95
CA TRP A 81 1.47 5.03 -3.71
C TRP A 81 0.31 5.37 -2.77
N ASN A 82 0.59 6.03 -1.65
CA ASN A 82 -0.45 6.37 -0.67
C ASN A 82 -1.30 7.60 -1.06
N MET A 83 -0.78 8.50 -1.90
CA MET A 83 -1.47 9.74 -2.28
C MET A 83 -2.23 9.66 -3.60
N SER A 84 -1.94 8.69 -4.46
CA SER A 84 -2.46 8.66 -5.83
C SER A 84 -3.08 7.32 -6.23
N PHE A 85 -4.41 7.28 -6.25
CA PHE A 85 -5.17 6.16 -6.83
C PHE A 85 -4.76 5.83 -8.26
N LYS A 86 -4.39 6.84 -9.06
CA LYS A 86 -3.92 6.62 -10.44
C LYS A 86 -2.58 5.88 -10.47
N PHE A 87 -1.64 6.28 -9.61
CA PHE A 87 -0.34 5.61 -9.49
C PHE A 87 -0.50 4.20 -8.96
N LYS A 88 -1.38 4.02 -7.98
CA LYS A 88 -1.77 2.73 -7.45
C LYS A 88 -2.32 1.81 -8.54
N ASN A 89 -3.29 2.27 -9.32
CA ASN A 89 -3.88 1.51 -10.42
C ASN A 89 -2.85 1.20 -11.52
N PHE A 90 -1.90 2.10 -11.79
CA PHE A 90 -0.81 1.85 -12.72
C PHE A 90 0.08 0.68 -12.27
N ILE A 91 0.53 0.70 -11.01
CA ILE A 91 1.36 -0.36 -10.44
C ILE A 91 0.59 -1.68 -10.35
N ILE A 92 -0.70 -1.65 -9.97
CA ILE A 92 -1.56 -2.85 -9.98
C ILE A 92 -1.72 -3.39 -11.40
N GLY A 93 -1.89 -2.51 -12.41
CA GLY A 93 -2.00 -2.92 -13.81
C GLY A 93 -0.70 -3.52 -14.37
N TYR A 94 0.47 -3.06 -13.91
CA TYR A 94 1.76 -3.57 -14.37
C TYR A 94 2.22 -4.83 -13.64
N PHE A 95 2.03 -4.91 -12.32
CA PHE A 95 2.53 -6.00 -11.47
C PHE A 95 1.45 -6.99 -11.01
N GLY A 96 0.17 -6.70 -11.22
CA GLY A 96 -0.94 -7.58 -10.84
C GLY A 96 -1.24 -7.65 -9.33
N PHE A 97 -0.52 -6.91 -8.47
CA PHE A 97 -0.71 -6.95 -7.02
C PHE A 97 -1.98 -6.23 -6.55
N LYS A 98 -3.13 -6.90 -6.64
CA LYS A 98 -4.40 -6.39 -6.12
C LYS A 98 -4.43 -6.48 -4.57
N GLU A 99 -4.94 -5.43 -3.92
CA GLU A 99 -5.22 -5.35 -2.46
C GLU A 99 -4.01 -5.44 -1.49
N ASN A 100 -2.77 -5.38 -1.98
CA ASN A 100 -1.56 -5.53 -1.14
C ASN A 100 -0.98 -4.21 -0.59
N ASP A 101 -1.84 -3.26 -0.21
CA ASP A 101 -1.43 -1.92 0.22
C ASP A 101 -0.41 -1.93 1.37
N SER A 102 -0.70 -2.73 2.39
CA SER A 102 0.14 -2.84 3.58
C SER A 102 1.48 -3.50 3.27
N LEU A 103 1.50 -4.47 2.35
CA LEU A 103 2.72 -5.16 1.96
C LEU A 103 3.66 -4.22 1.19
N PHE A 104 3.10 -3.41 0.30
CA PHE A 104 3.86 -2.40 -0.43
C PHE A 104 4.44 -1.34 0.51
N ASN A 105 3.62 -0.84 1.44
CA ASN A 105 4.06 0.11 2.46
C ASN A 105 5.17 -0.46 3.35
N PHE A 106 5.02 -1.70 3.81
CA PHE A 106 6.03 -2.42 4.59
C PHE A 106 7.32 -2.61 3.78
N GLY A 107 7.24 -3.09 2.54
CA GLY A 107 8.41 -3.37 1.71
C GLY A 107 9.26 -2.13 1.45
N PHE A 108 8.64 -1.00 1.09
CA PHE A 108 9.40 0.25 0.89
C PHE A 108 9.93 0.84 2.20
N LEU A 109 9.19 0.73 3.31
CA LEU A 109 9.72 1.14 4.62
C LEU A 109 10.89 0.26 5.06
N TRP A 110 10.84 -1.03 4.77
CA TRP A 110 11.92 -1.97 5.02
C TRP A 110 13.18 -1.59 4.24
N ILE A 111 13.05 -1.26 2.95
CA ILE A 111 14.17 -0.78 2.11
C ILE A 111 14.80 0.50 2.71
N ILE A 112 13.98 1.44 3.16
CA ILE A 112 14.48 2.67 3.79
C ILE A 112 15.21 2.35 5.10
N ALA A 113 14.62 1.49 5.94
CA ALA A 113 15.19 1.10 7.22
C ALA A 113 16.51 0.34 7.07
N THR A 114 16.62 -0.57 6.11
CA THR A 114 17.88 -1.29 5.84
C THR A 114 18.95 -0.37 5.30
N ALA A 115 18.62 0.54 4.38
CA ALA A 115 19.56 1.54 3.89
C ALA A 115 20.08 2.44 5.03
N PHE A 116 19.20 2.80 5.97
CA PHE A 116 19.56 3.61 7.13
C PHE A 116 20.42 2.83 8.15
N LEU A 117 20.11 1.55 8.40
CA LEU A 117 20.90 0.67 9.26
C LEU A 117 22.32 0.45 8.72
N VAL A 118 22.44 0.08 7.44
CA VAL A 118 23.74 -0.13 6.79
C VAL A 118 24.61 1.12 6.88
N MET A 119 23.99 2.30 6.70
CA MET A 119 24.68 3.58 6.86
C MET A 119 25.18 3.77 8.30
N GLY A 120 24.32 3.51 9.30
CA GLY A 120 24.70 3.61 10.70
C GLY A 120 25.83 2.67 11.09
N ASP A 121 25.80 1.44 10.59
CA ASP A 121 26.86 0.46 10.83
C ASP A 121 28.18 0.89 10.19
N ALA A 122 28.16 1.36 8.96
CA ALA A 122 29.35 1.90 8.31
C ALA A 122 29.96 3.08 9.10
N ILE A 123 29.12 4.00 9.59
CA ILE A 123 29.57 5.14 10.40
C ILE A 123 30.13 4.66 11.75
N ARG A 124 29.52 3.65 12.38
CA ARG A 124 30.00 3.07 13.64
C ARG A 124 31.36 2.41 13.49
N VAL A 125 31.56 1.66 12.41
CA VAL A 125 32.86 1.02 12.11
C VAL A 125 33.94 2.09 11.99
N VAL A 126 33.69 3.15 11.22
CA VAL A 126 34.63 4.28 11.09
C VAL A 126 34.83 5.00 12.43
N GLY A 127 33.77 5.18 13.21
CA GLY A 127 33.83 5.82 14.52
C GLY A 127 34.69 5.06 15.53
N ASN A 128 34.61 3.73 15.54
CA ASN A 128 35.44 2.88 16.40
C ASN A 128 36.93 2.94 16.05
N THR A 129 37.29 3.31 14.82
CA THR A 129 38.69 3.43 14.38
C THR A 129 39.25 4.84 14.58
N THR A 130 38.40 5.87 14.53
CA THR A 130 38.85 7.27 14.47
C THR A 130 38.56 8.09 15.72
N ASP A 131 37.69 7.62 16.62
CA ASP A 131 37.15 8.28 17.83
C ASP A 131 36.50 9.66 17.65
N THR A 132 36.65 10.24 16.46
CA THR A 132 36.20 11.57 16.07
C THR A 132 34.83 11.54 15.39
N ILE A 133 34.50 10.46 14.68
CA ILE A 133 33.23 10.32 13.97
C ILE A 133 32.25 9.53 14.84
N LYS A 134 31.11 10.12 15.18
CA LYS A 134 30.07 9.46 15.97
C LYS A 134 28.69 9.66 15.34
N LEU A 135 27.79 8.71 15.59
CA LEU A 135 26.38 8.89 15.27
C LEU A 135 25.77 9.98 16.16
N SER A 136 24.96 10.84 15.57
CA SER A 136 24.20 11.84 16.30
C SER A 136 23.04 11.22 17.09
N TRP A 137 22.53 11.93 18.09
CA TRP A 137 21.32 11.50 18.80
C TRP A 137 20.09 11.47 17.90
N SER A 138 20.01 12.40 16.94
CA SER A 138 18.96 12.44 15.92
C SER A 138 18.95 11.22 15.00
N TYR A 139 20.10 10.60 14.72
CA TYR A 139 20.13 9.32 14.01
C TYR A 139 19.34 8.25 14.76
N TYR A 140 19.58 8.10 16.07
CA TYR A 140 18.87 7.13 16.91
C TYR A 140 17.37 7.41 17.00
N PHE A 141 17.01 8.69 17.09
CA PHE A 141 15.62 9.12 17.06
C PHE A 141 14.93 8.73 15.74
N ILE A 142 15.55 9.01 14.59
CA ILE A 142 15.02 8.64 13.27
C ILE A 142 14.93 7.11 13.14
N GLN A 143 15.94 6.38 13.61
CA GLN A 143 15.95 4.92 13.58
C GLN A 143 14.78 4.34 14.40
N LEU A 144 14.52 4.88 15.60
CA LEU A 144 13.38 4.48 16.42
C LEU A 144 12.05 4.81 15.72
N PHE A 145 11.95 6.00 15.13
CA PHE A 145 10.77 6.44 14.40
C PHE A 145 10.48 5.54 13.18
N LEU A 146 11.52 5.16 12.44
CA LEU A 146 11.45 4.18 11.35
C LEU A 146 10.96 2.82 11.84
N LEU A 147 11.53 2.32 12.94
CA LEU A 147 11.16 1.04 13.53
C LEU A 147 9.69 1.01 13.95
N LEU A 148 9.19 2.09 14.56
CA LEU A 148 7.78 2.22 14.91
C LEU A 148 6.88 2.12 13.66
N GLY A 149 7.20 2.85 12.58
CA GLY A 149 6.44 2.74 11.32
C GLY A 149 6.50 1.33 10.71
N LEU A 150 7.64 0.66 10.84
CA LEU A 150 7.85 -0.70 10.36
C LEU A 150 7.00 -1.71 11.14
N VAL A 151 6.97 -1.61 12.47
CA VAL A 151 6.12 -2.45 13.33
C VAL A 151 4.64 -2.22 13.04
N LEU A 152 4.21 -0.97 12.87
CA LEU A 152 2.82 -0.64 12.53
C LEU A 152 2.40 -1.23 11.18
N THR A 153 3.25 -1.12 10.15
CA THR A 153 2.96 -1.68 8.83
C THR A 153 3.02 -3.20 8.82
N LEU A 154 3.94 -3.82 9.57
CA LEU A 154 3.99 -5.26 9.75
C LEU A 154 2.72 -5.79 10.42
N MET A 155 2.27 -5.16 11.50
CA MET A 155 0.99 -5.53 12.15
C MET A 155 -0.19 -5.41 11.18
N SER A 156 -0.19 -4.40 10.31
CA SER A 156 -1.22 -4.26 9.28
C SER A 156 -1.15 -5.38 8.23
N VAL A 157 0.05 -5.78 7.81
CA VAL A 157 0.25 -6.93 6.90
C VAL A 157 -0.26 -8.21 7.54
N LEU A 158 0.14 -8.49 8.79
CA LEU A 158 -0.29 -9.69 9.52
C LEU A 158 -1.80 -9.73 9.73
N LYS A 159 -2.42 -8.59 10.06
CA LYS A 159 -3.87 -8.48 10.20
C LYS A 159 -4.57 -8.78 8.87
N HIS A 160 -4.09 -8.19 7.77
CA HIS A 160 -4.66 -8.43 6.44
C HIS A 160 -4.50 -9.89 5.99
N ALA A 161 -3.33 -10.49 6.26
CA ALA A 161 -3.09 -11.90 5.99
C ALA A 161 -4.03 -12.81 6.78
N LYS A 162 -4.28 -12.52 8.07
CA LYS A 162 -5.21 -13.28 8.92
C LYS A 162 -6.67 -13.17 8.47
N GLU A 163 -7.09 -11.97 8.07
CA GLU A 163 -8.45 -11.74 7.54
C GLU A 163 -8.68 -12.49 6.23
N ASN A 164 -7.67 -12.53 5.35
CA ASN A 164 -7.76 -13.24 4.08
C ASN A 164 -7.61 -14.76 4.25
N SER A 165 -6.74 -15.24 5.15
CA SER A 165 -6.62 -16.69 5.43
C SER A 165 -7.92 -17.29 5.96
N ASN A 166 -8.71 -16.52 6.70
CA ASN A 166 -10.02 -16.95 7.18
C ASN A 166 -11.07 -17.04 6.06
N LYS A 167 -10.91 -16.28 4.97
CA LYS A 167 -11.77 -16.38 3.79
C LYS A 167 -11.40 -17.57 2.91
N THR A 168 -10.12 -17.93 2.81
CA THR A 168 -9.64 -19.10 2.05
C THR A 168 -9.80 -20.42 2.80
N LYS A 169 -10.06 -20.43 4.11
CA LYS A 169 -10.28 -21.65 4.90
C LYS A 169 -11.68 -22.26 4.74
N ILE A 170 -12.56 -21.66 3.93
CA ILE A 170 -13.93 -22.13 3.64
C ILE A 170 -14.06 -22.49 2.14
N VAL A 171 -13.03 -23.04 1.50
CA VAL A 171 -13.16 -23.75 0.22
C VAL A 171 -12.07 -24.83 0.14
N ASN A 172 -12.02 -25.70 1.14
CA ASN A 172 -11.28 -26.94 1.00
C ASN A 172 -11.97 -28.00 1.87
N VAL A 173 -12.41 -29.09 1.23
CA VAL A 173 -12.81 -30.37 1.83
C VAL A 173 -14.32 -30.63 2.14
N VAL A 174 -15.31 -29.81 1.73
CA VAL A 174 -16.73 -30.23 1.92
C VAL A 174 -17.60 -30.21 0.65
N ASP A 175 -17.29 -29.44 -0.39
CA ASP A 175 -18.19 -29.29 -1.55
C ASP A 175 -17.75 -30.00 -2.84
N GLU A 176 -16.60 -30.66 -2.89
CA GLU A 176 -16.21 -31.38 -4.13
C GLU A 176 -17.08 -32.62 -4.40
N ASP A 177 -17.60 -33.26 -3.34
CA ASP A 177 -18.50 -34.40 -3.46
C ASP A 177 -19.98 -33.96 -3.59
N ALA A 178 -20.39 -32.89 -2.92
CA ALA A 178 -21.76 -32.36 -3.03
C ALA A 178 -22.05 -31.71 -4.39
N MET A 179 -21.04 -31.13 -5.05
CA MET A 179 -21.20 -30.46 -6.34
C MET A 179 -21.20 -31.44 -7.53
N LYS A 180 -20.54 -32.61 -7.40
CA LYS A 180 -20.59 -33.69 -8.40
C LYS A 180 -21.96 -34.38 -8.43
N ASP A 181 -22.59 -34.57 -7.27
CA ASP A 181 -23.91 -35.22 -7.19
C ASP A 181 -25.03 -34.36 -7.81
N ILE A 182 -24.93 -33.03 -7.72
CA ILE A 182 -25.91 -32.12 -8.31
C ILE A 182 -25.74 -32.00 -9.84
N GLN A 183 -24.50 -32.07 -10.36
CA GLN A 183 -24.25 -32.05 -11.80
C GLN A 183 -24.71 -33.34 -12.48
N HIS A 184 -24.46 -34.51 -11.88
CA HIS A 184 -24.93 -35.78 -12.44
C HIS A 184 -26.46 -35.88 -12.43
N LYS A 185 -27.15 -35.38 -11.39
CA LYS A 185 -28.62 -35.47 -11.31
C LYS A 185 -29.35 -34.50 -12.25
N LYS A 186 -28.78 -33.33 -12.55
CA LYS A 186 -29.32 -32.40 -13.55
C LYS A 186 -29.01 -32.79 -15.00
N SER A 187 -27.86 -33.42 -15.26
CA SER A 187 -27.48 -33.86 -16.60
C SER A 187 -28.32 -35.06 -17.07
N PHE A 188 -28.77 -35.93 -16.16
CA PHE A 188 -29.64 -37.06 -16.53
C PHE A 188 -31.11 -36.64 -16.73
N LYS A 189 -31.60 -35.61 -16.01
CA LYS A 189 -33.01 -35.19 -16.13
C LYS A 189 -33.32 -34.46 -17.46
N GLY A 190 -32.32 -33.94 -18.15
CA GLY A 190 -32.49 -33.30 -19.46
C GLY A 190 -32.38 -34.25 -20.67
N LEU A 191 -32.12 -35.55 -20.46
CA LEU A 191 -31.90 -36.53 -21.53
C LEU A 191 -33.05 -37.55 -21.69
N PHE A 192 -34.10 -37.48 -20.87
CA PHE A 192 -35.21 -38.44 -20.87
C PHE A 192 -36.61 -37.79 -20.87
N ASP A 193 -36.73 -36.47 -20.93
CA ASP A 193 -38.02 -35.75 -20.85
C ASP A 193 -38.47 -35.15 -22.21
N GLU A 194 -38.03 -35.71 -23.34
CA GLU A 194 -38.62 -35.41 -24.66
C GLU A 194 -39.16 -36.69 -25.29
N GLU A 195 -40.46 -36.96 -25.05
CA GLU A 195 -41.46 -37.42 -26.03
C GLU A 195 -42.72 -37.93 -25.31
N GLU A 196 -43.53 -37.01 -24.76
CA GLU A 196 -44.98 -37.18 -24.68
C GLU A 196 -45.63 -35.87 -25.15
N GLU A 197 -45.75 -35.71 -26.47
CA GLU A 197 -46.58 -34.67 -27.08
C GLU A 197 -48.07 -35.03 -26.88
N GLU A 198 -48.68 -34.52 -25.81
CA GLU A 198 -50.13 -34.40 -25.73
C GLU A 198 -50.61 -33.16 -26.49
N GLU A 199 -51.35 -33.40 -27.59
CA GLU A 199 -52.06 -32.38 -28.36
C GLU A 199 -53.04 -31.57 -27.49
N GLN A 200 -52.82 -30.25 -27.41
CA GLN A 200 -53.77 -29.29 -26.84
C GLN A 200 -54.96 -29.04 -27.79
N PRO A 201 -56.20 -28.89 -27.28
CA PRO A 201 -57.30 -28.36 -28.09
C PRO A 201 -57.29 -26.82 -28.13
N LYS A 202 -57.78 -26.35 -29.29
CA LYS A 202 -57.78 -24.99 -29.85
C LYS A 202 -58.37 -23.87 -28.96
N GLN A 203 -57.78 -22.69 -29.17
CA GLN A 203 -58.27 -21.36 -28.81
C GLN A 203 -59.71 -21.09 -29.31
N HIS A 204 -60.52 -20.41 -28.50
CA HIS A 204 -61.57 -19.52 -29.02
C HIS A 204 -61.68 -18.25 -28.15
N HIS A 205 -61.28 -17.13 -28.74
CA HIS A 205 -61.58 -15.78 -28.28
C HIS A 205 -63.07 -15.50 -28.52
N THR A 206 -63.76 -14.92 -27.54
CA THR A 206 -65.07 -14.28 -27.72
C THR A 206 -64.98 -12.82 -27.26
N ILE A 207 -65.46 -11.95 -28.13
CA ILE A 207 -65.42 -10.49 -28.05
C ILE A 207 -66.53 -9.99 -27.12
N HIS A 208 -66.22 -8.94 -26.35
CA HIS A 208 -67.11 -8.20 -25.45
C HIS A 208 -68.48 -7.83 -26.06
N GLU A 209 -69.55 -8.17 -25.34
CA GLU A 209 -70.85 -7.47 -25.39
C GLU A 209 -70.74 -6.11 -24.69
N HIS A 210 -71.26 -5.06 -25.34
CA HIS A 210 -71.64 -3.80 -24.70
C HIS A 210 -73.16 -3.66 -24.82
N HIS A 211 -73.84 -3.66 -23.67
CA HIS A 211 -75.23 -3.28 -23.49
C HIS A 211 -75.31 -1.91 -22.79
N PHE A 212 -76.53 -1.33 -22.80
CA PHE A 212 -77.03 -0.10 -22.17
C PHE A 212 -77.02 1.12 -23.10
N GLU A 213 -78.15 1.40 -23.76
CA GLU A 213 -79.37 2.13 -23.30
C GLU A 213 -79.29 3.62 -23.64
#